data_AF-A0A7K0G805-F1
#
_entry.id   AF-A0A7K0G805-F1
#
_cell.length_a   1.000
_cell.length_b   1.000
_cell.length_c   1.000
_cell.angle_alpha   90.00
_cell.angle_beta   90.00
_cell.angle_gamma   90.00
#
_symmetry.space_group_name_H-M   'P 1'
#
loop_
_entity.id
_entity.type
_entity.pdbx_description
1 polymer ?
#
loop_
_entity_poly.entity_id
_entity_poly.type
_entity_poly.pdbx_seq_one_letter_code
_entity_poly.pdbx_strand_id
1 'polypeptide(L)' 'MTDQERLAAYEAFAAEVREELSSTVARMEDLQAQNKVKTATYRQLFAARVTLKEIDRRLASHGL' A
#
# COMPACT_ATOMS: atom_id res chain seq x y z
N MET A 1 21.92 -16.09 3.69
CA MET A 1 20.97 -15.53 2.73
C MET A 1 21.56 -15.66 1.33
N THR A 2 21.00 -16.54 0.51
CA THR A 2 21.35 -16.69 -0.91
C THR A 2 20.71 -15.57 -1.74
N ASP A 3 21.16 -15.38 -2.98
CA ASP A 3 20.53 -14.40 -3.88
C ASP A 3 19.05 -14.74 -4.15
N GLN A 4 18.70 -16.03 -4.17
CA GLN A 4 17.32 -16.48 -4.32
C GLN A 4 16.46 -16.14 -3.09
N GLU A 5 17.00 -16.33 -1.88
CA GLU A 5 16.32 -15.92 -0.65
C GLU A 5 16.13 -14.40 -0.59
N ARG A 6 17.11 -13.62 -1.08
CA ARG A 6 16.99 -12.17 -1.17
C ARG A 6 15.91 -11.74 -2.17
N LEU A 7 15.83 -12.39 -3.33
CA LEU A 7 14.78 -12.10 -4.32
C LEU A 7 13.39 -12.41 -3.78
N ALA A 8 13.21 -13.59 -3.18
CA ALA A 8 11.95 -13.99 -2.58
C ALA A 8 11.49 -13.00 -1.48
N ALA A 9 12.43 -12.46 -0.70
CA ALA A 9 12.12 -11.43 0.29
C ALA A 9 11.62 -10.12 -0.36
N TYR A 10 12.19 -9.71 -1.50
CA TYR A 10 11.72 -8.54 -2.23
C TYR A 10 10.35 -8.76 -2.90
N GLU A 11 10.09 -9.95 -3.42
CA GLU A 11 8.78 -10.32 -3.97
C GLU A 11 7.70 -10.35 -2.89
N ALA A 12 8.01 -10.92 -1.72
CA ALA A 12 7.13 -10.91 -0.56
C ALA A 12 6.83 -9.47 -0.10
N PHE A 13 7.85 -8.62 0.00
CA PHE A 13 7.68 -7.21 0.31
C PHE A 13 6.76 -6.49 -0.70
N ALA A 14 6.92 -6.76 -1.99
CA ALA A 14 6.05 -6.17 -3.01
C ALA A 14 4.59 -6.62 -2.86
N ALA A 15 4.36 -7.88 -2.51
CA ALA A 15 3.02 -8.39 -2.19
C ALA A 15 2.41 -7.71 -0.95
N GLU A 16 3.19 -7.56 0.13
CA GLU A 16 2.77 -6.89 1.36
C GLU A 16 2.37 -5.43 1.11
N VAL A 17 3.16 -4.67 0.34
CA VAL A 17 2.84 -3.28 -0.04
C VAL A 17 1.50 -3.20 -0.77
N ARG A 18 1.22 -4.14 -1.68
CA ARG A 18 -0.04 -4.20 -2.44
C ARG A 18 -1.22 -4.57 -1.56
N GLU A 19 -1.03 -5.49 -0.62
CA GLU A 19 -2.04 -5.87 0.37
C GLU A 19 -2.37 -4.68 1.30
N GLU A 20 -1.36 -3.98 1.81
CA GLU A 20 -1.55 -2.80 2.65
C GLU A 20 -2.25 -1.68 1.89
N LEU A 21 -1.89 -1.46 0.62
CA LEU A 21 -2.55 -0.49 -0.25
C LEU A 21 -4.03 -0.83 -0.43
N SER A 22 -4.34 -2.09 -0.73
CA SER A 22 -5.71 -2.59 -0.89
C SER A 22 -6.54 -2.39 0.39
N SER A 23 -5.99 -2.79 1.54
CA SER A 23 -6.62 -2.62 2.86
C SER A 23 -6.86 -1.15 3.21
N THR A 24 -5.89 -0.29 2.90
CA THR A 24 -6.00 1.16 3.10
C THR A 24 -7.12 1.76 2.25
N VAL A 25 -7.22 1.36 0.99
CA VAL A 25 -8.29 1.80 0.08
C VAL A 25 -9.65 1.36 0.61
N ALA A 26 -9.82 0.10 1.00
CA ALA A 26 -11.08 -0.41 1.54
C ALA A 26 -11.53 0.37 2.78
N ARG A 27 -10.62 0.64 3.73
CA ARG A 27 -10.92 1.46 4.92
C ARG A 27 -11.33 2.89 4.58
N MET A 28 -10.72 3.48 3.54
CA MET A 28 -11.11 4.80 3.06
C MET A 28 -12.52 4.78 2.44
N GLU A 29 -12.86 3.74 1.68
CA GLU A 29 -14.19 3.54 1.10
C GLU A 29 -15.25 3.39 2.20
N ASP A 30 -14.98 2.64 3.26
CA ASP A 30 -15.86 2.50 4.43
C ASP A 30 -16.13 3.84 5.12
N LEU A 31 -15.08 4.66 5.29
CA LEU A 31 -15.21 6.00 5.85
C LEU A 31 -15.99 6.94 4.91
N GLN A 32 -15.80 6.80 3.61
CA GLN A 32 -16.53 7.57 2.61
C GLN A 32 -18.02 7.24 2.62
N ALA A 33 -18.39 5.96 2.70
CA ALA A 33 -19.78 5.51 2.85
C ALA A 33 -20.45 6.10 4.11
N GLN A 34 -19.67 6.39 5.15
CA GLN A 34 -20.12 7.03 6.38
C GLN A 34 -20.04 8.57 6.36
N ASN A 35 -19.73 9.21 5.23
CA ASN A 35 -19.47 10.65 5.10
C ASN A 35 -18.33 11.19 6.00
N LYS A 36 -17.38 10.33 6.41
CA LYS A 36 -16.27 10.65 7.31
C LYS A 36 -14.98 11.11 6.58
N VAL A 37 -15.11 11.65 5.37
CA VAL A 37 -13.96 12.04 4.51
C VAL A 37 -13.14 13.23 5.03
N LYS A 38 -13.67 14.04 5.96
CA LYS A 38 -12.97 15.20 6.54
C LYS A 38 -12.23 14.88 7.85
N THR A 39 -12.33 13.65 8.34
CA THR A 39 -11.73 13.22 9.60
C THR A 39 -10.20 13.20 9.52
N ALA A 40 -9.53 13.26 10.69
CA ALA A 40 -8.08 13.08 10.77
C ALA A 40 -7.66 11.70 10.26
N THR A 41 -8.42 10.66 10.61
CA THR A 41 -8.18 9.27 10.17
C THR A 41 -8.22 9.14 8.65
N TYR A 42 -9.23 9.73 7.98
CA TYR A 42 -9.29 9.69 6.51
C TYR A 42 -8.08 10.38 5.87
N ARG A 43 -7.64 11.52 6.42
CA ARG A 43 -6.44 12.24 5.92
C ARG A 43 -5.16 11.43 6.12
N GLN A 44 -5.02 10.74 7.24
CA GLN A 44 -3.89 9.84 7.51
C GLN A 44 -3.87 8.67 6.53
N LEU A 45 -5.01 8.00 6.32
CA LEU A 45 -5.15 6.92 5.34
C LEU A 45 -4.88 7.40 3.91
N PHE A 46 -5.34 8.61 3.55
CA PHE A 46 -5.04 9.21 2.26
C PHE A 46 -3.53 9.41 2.06
N ALA A 47 -2.83 9.92 3.07
CA ALA A 47 -1.37 10.08 3.02
C ALA A 47 -0.66 8.72 2.88
N ALA A 48 -1.06 7.72 3.67
CA ALA A 48 -0.54 6.36 3.56
C ALA A 48 -0.75 5.78 2.16
N ARG A 49 -1.96 5.92 1.60
CA ARG A 49 -2.30 5.47 0.24
C ARG A 49 -1.41 6.10 -0.83
N VAL A 50 -1.10 7.40 -0.72
CA VAL A 50 -0.21 8.08 -1.68
C VAL A 50 1.19 7.50 -1.61
N THR A 51 1.73 7.30 -0.41
CA THR A 51 3.05 6.68 -0.21
C THR A 51 3.09 5.26 -0.75
N LEU A 52 2.11 4.42 -0.41
CA LEU A 52 2.03 3.03 -0.86
C LEU A 52 1.93 2.92 -2.40
N LYS A 53 1.15 3.80 -3.05
CA LYS A 53 1.09 3.87 -4.52
C LYS A 53 2.44 4.24 -5.14
N GLU A 54 3.19 5.14 -4.53
CA GLU A 54 4.51 5.52 -5.03
C GLU A 54 5.54 4.39 -4.86
N ILE A 55 5.47 3.64 -3.76
CA ILE A 55 6.32 2.46 -3.53
C ILE A 55 5.98 1.37 -4.55
N ASP A 56 4.71 0.99 -4.71
CA ASP A 56 4.26 -0.01 -5.68
C ASP A 56 4.67 0.38 -7.12
N ARG A 57 4.54 1.66 -7.49
CA ARG A 57 5.01 2.17 -8.79
C ARG A 57 6.51 1.96 -9.00
N ARG A 58 7.32 2.18 -7.96
CA ARG A 58 8.78 1.98 -8.03
C ARG A 58 9.13 0.50 -8.11
N LEU A 59 8.47 -0.35 -7.34
CA LEU A 59 8.64 -1.81 -7.41
C LEU A 59 8.30 -2.33 -8.82
N ALA A 60 7.16 -1.92 -9.38
CA ALA A 60 6.75 -2.29 -10.73
C ALA A 60 7.76 -1.85 -11.79
N SER A 61 8.42 -0.69 -11.62
CA SER A 61 9.47 -0.21 -12.53
C SER A 61 10.74 -1.09 -12.54
N HIS A 62 10.90 -1.94 -11.52
CA HIS A 62 11.98 -2.93 -11.40
C HIS A 62 11.50 -4.37 -11.65
N GLY A 63 10.25 -4.57 -12.10
CA GLY A 63 9.69 -5.89 -12.36
C GLY A 63 9.27 -6.68 -11.11
N LEU A 64 9.14 -5.99 -9.97
CA LEU A 64 8.64 -6.54 -8.69
C LEU A 64 7.17 -6.19 -8.48
#